data_AF-A0A090W0H3-F1
#
_entry.id   AF-A0A090W0H3-F1
#
_cell.length_a   1.000
_cell.length_b   1.000
_cell.length_c   1.000
_cell.angle_alpha   90.00
_cell.angle_beta   90.00
_cell.angle_gamma   90.00
#
_symmetry.space_group_name_H-M   'P 1'
#
loop_
_entity.id
_entity.type
_entity.pdbx_description
1 polymer ?
#
loop_
_entity_poly.entity_id
_entity_poly.type
_entity_poly.pdbx_seq_one_letter_code
_entity_poly.pdbx_strand_id
1 'polypeptide(L)'
;MTVKLLKYLPLVFAFTLVVNCKHEAKKTDSKNVATTIFYNGDIVTMEGDTANYVEAIAIKDGVISKVGTENEVMTFKGDATTLIDLEGKTMFPGFIDAHAHFFGFGPQASGANLLPPPDGGIQSIDDLISELSSWATPENIQLTGWIYGLGFDDSQLAEKRFPTKADLDKVSAEHPILILHISAHFCVMNSKALELVGITKDTPNPEGGIIRRMPNGKEPNGVLEEMAAIPYIAKAITPKTPENLAKQA
;
A
#
# COMPACT_ATOMS: atom_id res chain seq x y z
N MET A 1 -16.00 -86.09 70.66
CA MET A 1 -16.57 -85.08 69.75
C MET A 1 -15.44 -84.12 69.40
N THR A 2 -15.07 -84.10 68.11
CA THR A 2 -14.51 -82.93 67.38
C THR A 2 -13.27 -82.20 67.98
N VAL A 3 -12.04 -82.45 67.48
CA VAL A 3 -11.30 -81.64 66.45
C VAL A 3 -10.77 -80.31 67.05
N LYS A 4 -9.48 -79.90 67.08
CA LYS A 4 -8.43 -79.87 66.04
C LYS A 4 -7.05 -79.49 66.62
N LEU A 5 -6.02 -79.84 65.83
CA LEU A 5 -4.57 -79.63 65.98
C LEU A 5 -4.08 -78.36 65.19
N LEU A 6 -2.77 -78.06 65.31
CA LEU A 6 -1.86 -77.16 64.53
C LEU A 6 -1.74 -75.70 65.03
N LYS A 7 -0.56 -75.18 65.43
CA LYS A 7 0.85 -75.14 64.92
C LYS A 7 1.16 -73.88 64.09
N TYR A 8 2.23 -73.21 64.52
CA TYR A 8 3.08 -72.20 63.88
C TYR A 8 3.26 -72.30 62.35
N LEU A 9 3.32 -71.15 61.66
CA LEU A 9 4.27 -70.87 60.56
C LEU A 9 4.38 -69.35 60.29
N PRO A 10 5.57 -68.81 59.91
CA PRO A 10 5.83 -67.38 59.87
C PRO A 10 5.57 -66.73 58.50
N LEU A 11 5.53 -65.40 58.56
CA LEU A 11 5.42 -64.40 57.50
C LEU A 11 6.33 -64.68 56.29
N VAL A 12 5.75 -64.76 55.09
CA VAL A 12 6.48 -64.67 53.82
C VAL A 12 6.18 -63.30 53.21
N PHE A 13 7.19 -62.43 53.14
CA PHE A 13 7.13 -61.15 52.45
C PHE A 13 7.34 -61.39 50.94
N ALA A 14 6.31 -61.19 50.13
CA ALA A 14 6.42 -61.21 48.68
C ALA A 14 6.84 -59.82 48.18
N PHE A 15 8.03 -59.72 47.58
CA PHE A 15 8.55 -58.51 46.96
C PHE A 15 8.08 -58.48 45.49
N THR A 16 6.99 -57.78 45.20
CA THR A 16 6.55 -57.50 43.82
C THR A 16 7.37 -56.36 43.24
N LEU A 17 8.27 -56.68 42.31
CA LEU A 17 8.96 -55.72 41.43
C LEU A 17 7.96 -55.07 40.47
N VAL A 18 7.58 -53.82 40.74
CA VAL A 18 6.85 -52.98 39.78
C VAL A 18 7.88 -52.31 38.88
N VAL A 19 8.06 -52.82 37.67
CA VAL A 19 8.88 -52.16 36.64
C VAL A 19 8.07 -50.95 36.13
N ASN A 20 8.40 -49.78 36.66
CA ASN A 20 7.86 -48.52 36.18
C ASN A 20 8.58 -48.13 34.89
N CYS A 21 8.00 -48.46 33.73
CA CYS A 21 8.41 -47.88 32.45
C CYS A 21 8.11 -46.38 32.51
N LYS A 22 9.10 -45.58 32.93
CA LYS A 22 9.10 -44.14 32.69
C LYS A 22 9.20 -43.94 31.18
N HIS A 23 8.05 -43.72 30.56
CA HIS A 23 8.01 -43.07 29.25
C HIS A 23 8.48 -41.64 29.50
N GLU A 24 9.77 -41.37 29.29
CA GLU A 24 10.26 -40.00 29.21
C GLU A 24 9.67 -39.39 27.94
N ALA A 25 8.50 -38.77 28.09
CA ALA A 25 8.04 -37.79 27.13
C ALA A 25 9.14 -36.72 27.06
N LYS A 26 9.84 -36.69 25.92
CA LYS A 26 10.84 -35.69 25.59
C LYS A 26 10.17 -34.33 25.83
N LYS A 27 10.57 -33.61 26.89
CA LYS A 27 10.15 -32.23 27.11
C LYS A 27 10.64 -31.45 25.90
N THR A 28 9.75 -31.18 24.95
CA THR A 28 9.96 -30.18 23.92
C THR A 28 10.19 -28.87 24.67
N ASP A 29 11.40 -28.34 24.53
CA ASP A 29 11.79 -27.10 25.17
C ASP A 29 10.89 -25.99 24.61
N SER A 30 9.89 -25.56 25.39
CA SER A 30 8.83 -24.63 24.96
C SER A 30 9.35 -23.31 24.39
N LYS A 31 10.64 -23.02 24.57
CA LYS A 31 11.31 -21.84 24.04
C LYS A 31 11.45 -21.84 22.51
N ASN A 32 11.34 -22.98 21.84
CA ASN A 32 11.53 -23.06 20.38
C ASN A 32 10.28 -23.54 19.61
N VAL A 33 9.09 -23.53 20.22
CA VAL A 33 7.87 -23.90 19.48
C VAL A 33 7.45 -22.77 18.56
N ALA A 34 7.20 -23.09 17.28
CA ALA A 34 6.72 -22.15 16.27
C ALA A 34 5.24 -21.82 16.46
N THR A 35 4.86 -20.57 16.22
CA THR A 35 3.44 -20.18 16.11
C THR A 35 2.86 -20.62 14.78
N THR A 36 3.63 -20.50 13.70
CA THR A 36 3.21 -20.86 12.34
C THR A 36 4.35 -21.56 11.60
N ILE A 37 4.04 -22.59 10.81
CA ILE A 37 4.98 -23.22 9.88
C ILE A 37 4.37 -23.21 8.48
N PHE A 38 5.13 -22.75 7.49
CA PHE A 38 4.78 -22.87 6.07
C PHE A 38 5.64 -23.97 5.44
N TYR A 39 5.04 -24.80 4.57
CA TYR A 39 5.68 -25.96 3.95
C TYR A 39 5.03 -26.32 2.60
N ASN A 40 5.60 -27.30 1.89
CA ASN A 40 5.09 -27.83 0.62
C ASN A 40 4.97 -26.77 -0.50
N GLY A 41 6.04 -25.99 -0.71
CA GLY A 41 6.16 -25.03 -1.81
C GLY A 41 7.58 -24.49 -1.92
N ASP A 42 7.90 -23.79 -3.02
CA ASP A 42 9.20 -23.15 -3.19
C ASP A 42 9.30 -21.92 -2.29
N ILE A 43 10.23 -21.88 -1.34
CA ILE A 43 10.42 -20.70 -0.48
C ILE A 43 11.76 -20.06 -0.81
N VAL A 44 11.73 -18.88 -1.43
CA VAL A 44 12.92 -18.12 -1.77
C VAL A 44 13.25 -17.18 -0.63
N THR A 45 14.43 -17.35 -0.01
CA THR A 45 14.84 -16.57 1.17
C THR A 45 15.51 -15.25 0.81
N MET A 46 16.16 -15.19 -0.37
CA MET A 46 17.00 -14.07 -0.79
C MET A 46 18.11 -13.71 0.24
N GLU A 47 18.63 -14.71 0.96
CA GLU A 47 19.82 -14.52 1.80
C GLU A 47 21.06 -14.34 0.91
N GLY A 48 21.50 -13.09 0.71
CA GLY A 48 22.66 -12.76 -0.13
C GLY A 48 22.32 -12.36 -1.57
N ASP A 49 23.29 -12.47 -2.48
CA ASP A 49 23.18 -11.93 -3.85
C ASP A 49 22.53 -12.90 -4.86
N THR A 50 22.15 -14.11 -4.42
CA THR A 50 21.58 -15.15 -5.28
C THR A 50 20.32 -15.76 -4.66
N ALA A 51 19.40 -16.24 -5.52
CA ALA A 51 18.19 -16.90 -5.06
C ALA A 51 18.51 -18.20 -4.31
N ASN A 52 18.19 -18.24 -3.01
CA ASN A 52 18.35 -19.41 -2.15
C ASN A 52 16.98 -19.98 -1.77
N TYR A 53 16.80 -21.29 -1.97
CA TYR A 53 15.54 -21.99 -1.76
C TYR A 53 15.58 -22.85 -0.50
N VAL A 54 14.46 -22.88 0.22
CA VAL A 54 14.21 -23.77 1.36
C VAL A 54 12.83 -24.44 1.20
N GLU A 55 12.59 -25.52 1.93
CA GLU A 55 11.35 -26.31 1.81
C GLU A 55 10.30 -25.88 2.85
N ALA A 56 10.74 -25.30 3.97
CA ALA A 56 9.85 -24.85 5.03
C ALA A 56 10.43 -23.67 5.83
N ILE A 57 9.55 -22.97 6.53
CA ILE A 57 9.88 -21.88 7.44
C ILE A 57 9.02 -21.94 8.70
N ALA A 58 9.65 -21.80 9.86
CA ALA A 58 8.98 -21.62 11.14
C ALA A 58 9.01 -20.15 11.55
N ILE A 59 7.85 -19.65 11.93
CA ILE A 59 7.64 -18.33 12.52
C ILE A 59 7.30 -18.51 13.99
N LYS A 60 7.91 -17.70 14.84
CA LYS A 60 7.56 -17.57 16.24
C LYS A 60 7.34 -16.09 16.55
N ASP A 61 6.17 -15.76 17.06
CA ASP A 61 5.82 -14.40 17.50
C ASP A 61 6.07 -13.32 16.42
N GLY A 62 5.77 -13.66 15.15
CA GLY A 62 5.96 -12.77 14.00
C GLY A 62 7.38 -12.70 13.44
N VAL A 63 8.34 -13.44 14.02
CA VAL A 63 9.74 -13.48 13.58
C VAL A 63 10.08 -14.86 13.03
N ILE A 64 10.86 -14.90 11.95
CA ILE A 64 11.38 -16.15 11.39
C ILE A 64 12.34 -16.77 12.42
N SER A 65 12.00 -17.96 12.92
CA SER A 65 12.79 -18.66 13.93
C SER A 65 13.67 -19.77 13.35
N LYS A 66 13.27 -20.34 12.19
CA LYS A 66 14.05 -21.37 11.48
C LYS A 66 13.62 -21.41 10.00
N VAL A 67 14.60 -21.57 9.12
CA VAL A 67 14.42 -21.94 7.70
C VAL A 67 15.22 -23.22 7.42
N GLY A 68 14.79 -24.01 6.44
CA GLY A 68 15.54 -25.20 6.02
C GLY A 68 14.69 -26.24 5.31
N THR A 69 15.09 -27.50 5.45
CA THR A 69 14.29 -28.64 4.98
C THR A 69 13.00 -28.77 5.79
N GLU A 70 11.98 -29.39 5.20
CA GLU A 70 10.70 -29.59 5.89
C GLU A 70 10.89 -30.36 7.21
N ASN A 71 11.72 -31.41 7.17
CA ASN A 71 12.01 -32.24 8.33
C ASN A 71 12.67 -31.46 9.47
N GLU A 72 13.63 -30.58 9.18
CA GLU A 72 14.27 -29.74 10.20
C GLU A 72 13.28 -28.78 10.86
N VAL A 73 12.46 -28.11 10.04
CA VAL A 73 11.51 -27.10 10.49
C VAL A 73 10.35 -27.73 11.27
N MET A 74 9.87 -28.90 10.86
CA MET A 74 8.79 -29.61 11.55
C MET A 74 9.15 -30.03 12.98
N THR A 75 10.44 -30.05 13.36
CA THR A 75 10.84 -30.26 14.77
C THR A 75 10.40 -29.12 15.70
N PHE A 76 10.06 -27.96 15.16
CA PHE A 76 9.56 -26.78 15.89
C PHE A 76 8.04 -26.80 16.06
N LYS A 77 7.34 -27.79 15.49
CA LYS A 77 5.89 -27.94 15.64
C LYS A 77 5.52 -28.34 17.07
N GLY A 78 4.56 -27.62 17.65
CA GLY A 78 3.85 -27.99 18.87
C GLY A 78 2.34 -28.13 18.63
N ASP A 79 1.62 -28.47 19.70
CA ASP A 79 0.18 -28.77 19.62
C ASP A 79 -0.67 -27.57 19.14
N ALA A 80 -0.20 -26.34 19.39
CA ALA A 80 -0.86 -25.10 18.99
C ALA A 80 -0.28 -24.47 17.71
N THR A 81 0.71 -25.09 17.06
CA THR A 81 1.33 -24.56 15.84
C THR A 81 0.35 -24.62 14.68
N THR A 82 0.14 -23.49 14.01
CA THR A 82 -0.62 -23.44 12.76
C THR A 82 0.26 -23.90 11.60
N LEU A 83 -0.21 -24.87 10.83
CA LEU A 83 0.45 -25.34 9.62
C LEU A 83 -0.21 -24.71 8.40
N ILE A 84 0.59 -24.15 7.50
CA ILE A 84 0.13 -23.56 6.23
C ILE A 84 0.80 -24.31 5.09
N ASP A 85 0.00 -25.11 4.39
CA ASP A 85 0.40 -25.80 3.17
C ASP A 85 0.41 -24.78 2.01
N LEU A 86 1.54 -24.63 1.33
CA LEU A 86 1.67 -23.74 0.18
C LEU A 86 1.07 -24.36 -1.10
N GLU A 87 0.80 -25.67 -1.11
CA GLU A 87 0.24 -26.42 -2.24
C GLU A 87 1.06 -26.22 -3.53
N GLY A 88 2.38 -26.20 -3.41
CA GLY A 88 3.31 -25.97 -4.51
C GLY A 88 3.46 -24.51 -4.95
N LYS A 89 2.79 -23.55 -4.29
CA LYS A 89 2.96 -22.11 -4.58
C LYS A 89 4.30 -21.61 -4.04
N THR A 90 4.81 -20.54 -4.65
CA THR A 90 6.09 -19.93 -4.25
C THR A 90 5.88 -18.84 -3.20
N MET A 91 6.72 -18.84 -2.16
CA MET A 91 6.84 -17.78 -1.16
C MET A 91 8.11 -16.95 -1.41
N PHE A 92 7.98 -15.63 -1.29
CA PHE A 92 9.09 -14.67 -1.35
C PHE A 92 9.05 -13.73 -0.14
N PRO A 93 10.16 -13.03 0.19
CA PRO A 93 10.11 -11.92 1.13
C PRO A 93 9.11 -10.86 0.62
N GLY A 94 8.41 -10.21 1.54
CA GLY A 94 7.57 -9.06 1.19
C GLY A 94 8.41 -7.98 0.50
N PHE A 95 7.84 -7.31 -0.51
CA PHE A 95 8.52 -6.21 -1.17
C PHE A 95 8.74 -5.04 -0.22
N ILE A 96 9.94 -4.47 -0.26
CA ILE A 96 10.29 -3.26 0.48
C ILE A 96 10.44 -2.14 -0.54
N ASP A 97 9.50 -1.22 -0.54
CA ASP A 97 9.65 0.03 -1.28
C ASP A 97 10.50 1.01 -0.42
N ALA A 98 11.76 1.17 -0.81
CA ALA A 98 12.71 2.02 -0.10
C ALA A 98 12.46 3.52 -0.34
N HIS A 99 11.67 3.89 -1.36
CA HIS A 99 11.41 5.28 -1.71
C HIS A 99 10.05 5.44 -2.39
N ALA A 100 9.04 5.77 -1.60
CA ALA A 100 7.69 6.07 -2.07
C ALA A 100 7.25 7.49 -1.69
N HIS A 101 6.51 8.13 -2.59
CA HIS A 101 5.74 9.32 -2.25
C HIS A 101 4.38 8.91 -1.69
N PHE A 102 4.38 8.29 -0.51
CA PHE A 102 3.17 7.66 0.05
C PHE A 102 1.98 8.62 0.15
N PHE A 103 2.24 9.89 0.48
CA PHE A 103 1.20 10.93 0.56
C PHE A 103 0.58 11.26 -0.80
N GLY A 104 1.24 10.96 -1.93
CA GLY A 104 0.72 11.20 -3.27
C GLY A 104 -0.39 10.22 -3.69
N PHE A 105 -0.44 9.02 -3.11
CA PHE A 105 -1.43 8.00 -3.48
C PHE A 105 -2.86 8.44 -3.14
N GLY A 106 -3.06 9.04 -1.97
CA GLY A 106 -4.41 9.42 -1.53
C GLY A 106 -5.07 10.45 -2.46
N PRO A 107 -4.41 11.58 -2.75
CA PRO A 107 -4.85 12.52 -3.78
C PRO A 107 -5.08 11.88 -5.15
N GLN A 108 -4.22 10.96 -5.58
CA GLN A 108 -4.39 10.28 -6.87
C GLN A 108 -5.63 9.36 -6.89
N ALA A 109 -5.91 8.66 -5.79
CA ALA A 109 -7.07 7.78 -5.66
C ALA A 109 -8.40 8.54 -5.49
N SER A 110 -8.34 9.74 -4.90
CA SER A 110 -9.53 10.53 -4.58
C SER A 110 -9.86 11.62 -5.61
N GLY A 111 -8.88 12.08 -6.40
CA GLY A 111 -9.07 13.06 -7.47
C GLY A 111 -9.67 12.45 -8.75
N ALA A 112 -10.06 13.31 -9.69
CA ALA A 112 -10.49 12.85 -11.01
C ALA A 112 -9.34 12.09 -11.70
N ASN A 113 -9.63 10.90 -12.24
CA ASN A 113 -8.62 10.07 -12.90
C ASN A 113 -8.36 10.60 -14.31
N LEU A 114 -7.26 11.34 -14.49
CA LEU A 114 -6.92 11.93 -15.78
C LEU A 114 -5.90 11.13 -16.58
N LEU A 115 -5.59 9.90 -16.15
CA LEU A 115 -4.63 9.05 -16.84
C LEU A 115 -5.11 8.66 -18.25
N PRO A 116 -4.19 8.53 -19.22
CA PRO A 116 -4.49 7.93 -20.50
C PRO A 116 -4.67 6.40 -20.38
N PRO A 117 -5.24 5.73 -21.40
CA PRO A 117 -5.26 4.27 -21.46
C PRO A 117 -3.85 3.66 -21.36
N PRO A 118 -3.69 2.50 -20.69
CA PRO A 118 -4.73 1.64 -20.13
C PRO A 118 -5.18 2.01 -18.69
N ASP A 119 -4.48 2.92 -18.01
CA ASP A 119 -4.69 3.19 -16.58
C ASP A 119 -5.85 4.17 -16.32
N GLY A 120 -6.25 4.94 -17.32
CA GLY A 120 -7.46 5.75 -17.33
C GLY A 120 -8.12 5.80 -18.70
N GLY A 121 -9.14 6.67 -18.84
CA GLY A 121 -9.94 6.79 -20.05
C GLY A 121 -9.63 8.01 -20.92
N ILE A 122 -8.70 8.87 -20.50
CA ILE A 122 -8.55 10.20 -21.11
C ILE A 122 -7.74 10.11 -22.41
N GLN A 123 -8.40 10.42 -23.53
CA GLN A 123 -7.77 10.45 -24.86
C GLN A 123 -7.84 11.82 -25.52
N SER A 124 -8.65 12.73 -24.99
CA SER A 124 -8.86 14.08 -25.51
C SER A 124 -9.11 15.08 -24.39
N ILE A 125 -9.03 16.36 -24.71
CA ILE A 125 -9.39 17.43 -23.76
C ILE A 125 -10.89 17.38 -23.43
N ASP A 126 -11.73 16.94 -24.37
CA ASP A 126 -13.16 16.77 -24.12
C ASP A 126 -13.42 15.61 -23.13
N ASP A 127 -12.69 14.50 -23.21
CA ASP A 127 -12.76 13.43 -22.19
C ASP A 127 -12.35 13.95 -20.82
N LEU A 128 -11.26 14.75 -20.76
CA LEU A 128 -10.78 15.36 -19.53
C LEU A 128 -11.82 16.29 -18.91
N ILE A 129 -12.50 17.12 -19.72
CA ILE A 129 -13.57 18.01 -19.27
C ILE A 129 -14.75 17.19 -18.74
N SER A 130 -15.13 16.12 -19.45
CA SER A 130 -16.23 15.22 -19.05
C SER A 130 -15.94 14.55 -17.71
N GLU A 131 -14.73 14.00 -17.54
CA GLU A 131 -14.29 13.34 -16.32
C GLU A 131 -14.27 14.32 -15.14
N LEU A 132 -13.69 15.51 -15.30
CA LEU A 132 -13.70 16.55 -14.26
C LEU A 132 -15.11 16.97 -13.87
N SER A 133 -16.01 17.14 -14.86
CA SER A 133 -17.40 17.55 -14.62
C SER A 133 -18.17 16.46 -13.88
N SER A 134 -17.94 15.20 -14.21
CA SER A 134 -18.51 14.03 -13.51
C SER A 134 -18.00 13.93 -12.07
N TRP A 135 -16.70 14.12 -11.88
CA TRP A 135 -16.08 14.07 -10.55
C TRP A 135 -16.48 15.23 -9.64
N ALA A 136 -16.80 16.41 -10.18
CA ALA A 136 -17.08 17.66 -9.46
C ALA A 136 -18.43 17.68 -8.69
N THR A 137 -18.69 16.65 -7.88
CA THR A 137 -19.83 16.60 -6.96
C THR A 137 -19.60 17.48 -5.73
N PRO A 138 -20.65 17.94 -5.03
CA PRO A 138 -20.49 18.72 -3.80
C PRO A 138 -19.67 17.99 -2.71
N GLU A 139 -19.79 16.66 -2.61
CA GLU A 139 -19.02 15.85 -1.67
C GLU A 139 -17.53 15.87 -2.00
N ASN A 140 -17.18 15.65 -3.27
CA ASN A 140 -15.79 15.65 -3.72
C ASN A 140 -15.15 17.03 -3.61
N ILE A 141 -15.86 18.08 -4.01
CA ILE A 141 -15.39 19.46 -3.86
C ILE A 141 -15.17 19.80 -2.38
N GLN A 142 -15.99 19.28 -1.45
CA GLN A 142 -15.85 19.56 -0.02
C GLN A 142 -14.53 19.01 0.57
N LEU A 143 -13.92 17.99 -0.05
CA LEU A 143 -12.67 17.39 0.44
C LEU A 143 -11.58 18.46 0.61
N THR A 144 -11.36 19.27 -0.42
CA THR A 144 -10.29 20.29 -0.48
C THR A 144 -10.81 21.71 -0.75
N GLY A 145 -12.03 21.86 -1.24
CA GLY A 145 -12.59 23.10 -1.79
C GLY A 145 -12.19 23.38 -3.24
N TRP A 146 -11.57 22.42 -3.91
CA TRP A 146 -11.14 22.52 -5.30
C TRP A 146 -11.73 21.37 -6.10
N ILE A 147 -11.89 21.59 -7.40
CA ILE A 147 -11.95 20.49 -8.34
C ILE A 147 -10.52 20.16 -8.75
N TYR A 148 -10.12 18.90 -8.64
CA TYR A 148 -8.77 18.51 -9.04
C TYR A 148 -8.74 17.12 -9.67
N GLY A 149 -7.73 16.91 -10.51
CA GLY A 149 -7.47 15.64 -11.17
C GLY A 149 -5.99 15.47 -11.45
N LEU A 150 -5.55 14.22 -11.56
CA LEU A 150 -4.14 13.88 -11.67
C LEU A 150 -3.91 12.95 -12.86
N GLY A 151 -2.73 13.09 -13.48
CA GLY A 151 -2.21 12.11 -14.42
C GLY A 151 -2.41 12.40 -15.89
N PHE A 152 -2.92 13.59 -16.26
CA PHE A 152 -3.05 13.93 -17.67
C PHE A 152 -1.67 14.00 -18.34
N ASP A 153 -1.61 13.59 -19.62
CA ASP A 153 -0.41 13.62 -20.45
C ASP A 153 -0.78 14.25 -21.80
N ASP A 154 -0.28 15.45 -22.08
CA ASP A 154 -0.61 16.19 -23.30
C ASP A 154 -0.14 15.48 -24.58
N SER A 155 0.90 14.63 -24.47
CA SER A 155 1.39 13.82 -25.57
C SER A 155 0.44 12.69 -25.95
N GLN A 156 -0.43 12.26 -25.02
CA GLN A 156 -1.44 11.22 -25.24
C GLN A 156 -2.78 11.80 -25.72
N LEU A 157 -3.07 13.06 -25.40
CA LEU A 157 -4.29 13.73 -25.88
C LEU A 157 -4.33 13.82 -27.41
N ALA A 158 -5.54 13.76 -27.98
CA ALA A 158 -5.79 13.88 -29.40
C ALA A 158 -5.34 15.23 -29.97
N GLU A 159 -5.46 16.30 -29.16
CA GLU A 159 -5.13 17.66 -29.54
C GLU A 159 -3.63 17.96 -29.53
N LYS A 160 -2.80 17.07 -28.94
CA LYS A 160 -1.34 17.22 -28.82
C LYS A 160 -0.92 18.58 -28.26
N ARG A 161 -1.65 19.03 -27.23
CA ARG A 161 -1.38 20.27 -26.50
C ARG A 161 -1.84 20.13 -25.06
N PHE A 162 -1.28 20.97 -24.19
CA PHE A 162 -1.82 21.14 -22.85
C PHE A 162 -3.26 21.68 -22.89
N PRO A 163 -4.13 21.23 -21.96
CA PRO A 163 -5.33 21.97 -21.60
C PRO A 163 -4.95 23.38 -21.15
N THR A 164 -5.87 24.32 -21.32
CA THR A 164 -5.71 25.72 -20.92
C THR A 164 -6.77 26.10 -19.89
N LYS A 165 -6.63 27.28 -19.28
CA LYS A 165 -7.67 27.84 -18.40
C LYS A 165 -9.03 27.90 -19.08
N ALA A 166 -9.08 28.16 -20.39
CA ALA A 166 -10.32 28.21 -21.16
C ALA A 166 -10.97 26.82 -21.34
N ASP A 167 -10.17 25.75 -21.37
CA ASP A 167 -10.71 24.38 -21.38
C ASP A 167 -11.29 24.04 -20.01
N LEU A 168 -10.59 24.39 -18.92
CA LEU A 168 -11.05 24.13 -17.56
C LEU A 168 -12.22 25.02 -17.13
N ASP A 169 -12.31 26.25 -17.64
CA ASP A 169 -13.45 27.15 -17.38
C ASP A 169 -14.78 26.57 -17.93
N LYS A 170 -14.73 25.62 -18.88
CA LYS A 170 -15.92 24.86 -19.34
C LYS A 170 -16.46 23.91 -18.27
N VAL A 171 -15.63 23.46 -17.33
CA VAL A 171 -16.04 22.59 -16.21
C VAL A 171 -16.70 23.43 -15.12
N SER A 172 -16.07 24.53 -14.70
CA SER A 172 -16.63 25.46 -13.73
C SER A 172 -15.98 26.83 -13.79
N ALA A 173 -16.80 27.88 -13.71
CA ALA A 173 -16.36 29.26 -13.49
C ALA A 173 -16.38 29.66 -12.01
N GLU A 174 -17.02 28.88 -11.14
CA GLU A 174 -17.25 29.21 -9.73
C GLU A 174 -16.23 28.56 -8.80
N HIS A 175 -15.82 27.33 -9.12
CA HIS A 175 -14.87 26.57 -8.31
C HIS A 175 -13.44 26.70 -8.89
N PRO A 176 -12.41 26.82 -8.03
CA PRO A 176 -11.03 26.77 -8.48
C PRO A 176 -10.69 25.34 -8.92
N ILE A 177 -10.08 25.22 -10.09
CA ILE A 177 -9.69 23.93 -10.70
C ILE A 177 -8.17 23.87 -10.82
N LEU A 178 -7.58 22.75 -10.44
CA LEU A 178 -6.18 22.41 -10.72
C LEU A 178 -6.08 20.97 -11.24
N ILE A 179 -5.51 20.79 -12.42
CA ILE A 179 -5.11 19.46 -12.90
C ILE A 179 -3.59 19.30 -12.89
N LEU A 180 -3.11 18.15 -12.44
CA LEU A 180 -1.70 17.83 -12.34
C LEU A 180 -1.27 16.91 -13.49
N HIS A 181 -0.20 17.30 -14.18
CA HIS A 181 0.39 16.50 -15.25
C HIS A 181 1.03 15.23 -14.69
N ILE A 182 1.11 14.17 -15.50
CA ILE A 182 1.67 12.87 -15.09
C ILE A 182 3.11 12.97 -14.55
N SER A 183 3.89 13.95 -15.00
CA SER A 183 5.24 14.20 -14.47
C SER A 183 5.28 14.83 -13.09
N ALA A 184 4.16 15.34 -12.57
CA ALA A 184 4.07 16.19 -11.38
C ALA A 184 4.85 17.53 -11.45
N HIS A 185 5.44 17.87 -12.61
CA HIS A 185 6.18 19.13 -12.83
C HIS A 185 5.33 20.25 -13.47
N PHE A 186 4.09 19.94 -13.87
CA PHE A 186 3.18 20.90 -14.48
C PHE A 186 1.82 20.84 -13.82
N CYS A 187 1.16 21.98 -13.72
CA CYS A 187 -0.27 22.01 -13.45
C CYS A 187 -0.98 22.98 -14.41
N VAL A 188 -2.28 22.76 -14.60
CA VAL A 188 -3.15 23.70 -15.31
C VAL A 188 -4.23 24.18 -14.37
N MET A 189 -4.40 25.50 -14.30
CA MET A 189 -5.42 26.17 -13.50
C MET A 189 -6.47 26.83 -14.38
N ASN A 190 -7.74 26.79 -13.94
CA ASN A 190 -8.80 27.60 -14.54
C ASN A 190 -8.67 29.08 -14.14
N SER A 191 -9.51 29.94 -14.70
CA SER A 191 -9.46 31.38 -14.40
C SER A 191 -9.70 31.66 -12.90
N LYS A 192 -10.60 30.90 -12.26
CA LYS A 192 -10.91 31.07 -10.83
C LYS A 192 -9.75 30.70 -9.92
N ALA A 193 -9.02 29.63 -10.26
CA ALA A 193 -7.83 29.21 -9.52
C ALA A 193 -6.70 30.24 -9.64
N LEU A 194 -6.44 30.76 -10.85
CA LEU A 194 -5.44 31.82 -11.07
C LEU A 194 -5.73 33.08 -10.26
N GLU A 195 -7.00 33.53 -10.26
CA GLU A 195 -7.48 34.64 -9.43
C GLU A 195 -7.19 34.37 -7.94
N LEU A 196 -7.56 33.19 -7.45
CA LEU A 196 -7.42 32.80 -6.04
C LEU A 196 -5.95 32.69 -5.58
N VAL A 197 -5.02 32.37 -6.48
CA VAL A 197 -3.58 32.34 -6.17
C VAL A 197 -2.85 33.65 -6.53
N GLY A 198 -3.56 34.64 -7.07
CA GLY A 198 -3.00 35.96 -7.39
C GLY A 198 -2.07 35.97 -8.61
N ILE A 199 -2.18 35.00 -9.52
CA ILE A 199 -1.43 34.99 -10.77
C ILE A 199 -2.19 35.84 -11.79
N THR A 200 -1.54 36.90 -12.26
CA THR A 200 -2.10 37.87 -13.21
C THR A 200 -1.15 38.06 -14.39
N LYS A 201 -1.55 38.90 -15.35
CA LYS A 201 -0.70 39.30 -16.48
C LYS A 201 0.61 39.99 -16.08
N ASP A 202 0.64 40.58 -14.89
CA ASP A 202 1.78 41.34 -14.38
C ASP A 202 2.68 40.47 -13.47
N THR A 203 2.27 39.23 -13.17
CA THR A 203 3.07 38.27 -12.40
C THR A 203 4.26 37.79 -13.25
N PRO A 204 5.52 38.00 -12.80
CA PRO A 204 6.70 37.49 -13.50
C PRO A 204 6.82 35.97 -13.32
N ASN A 205 7.63 35.35 -14.18
CA ASN A 205 8.05 33.97 -13.95
C ASN A 205 8.91 33.88 -12.69
N PRO A 206 8.67 32.90 -11.79
CA PRO A 206 9.56 32.66 -10.67
C PRO A 206 10.89 32.07 -11.13
N GLU A 207 11.91 32.11 -10.27
CA GLU A 207 13.15 31.38 -10.52
C GLU A 207 12.85 29.87 -10.66
N GLY A 208 13.37 29.25 -11.72
CA GLY A 208 13.17 27.83 -11.98
C GLY A 208 11.72 27.47 -12.34
N GLY A 209 10.89 28.39 -12.81
CA GLY A 209 9.52 28.09 -13.23
C GLY A 209 9.00 29.02 -14.32
N ILE A 210 7.98 28.56 -15.04
CA ILE A 210 7.39 29.31 -16.16
C ILE A 210 5.88 29.35 -15.97
N ILE A 211 5.30 30.55 -16.05
CA ILE A 211 3.86 30.73 -16.16
C ILE A 211 3.60 30.92 -17.66
N ARG A 212 2.98 29.94 -18.33
CA ARG A 212 2.72 30.06 -19.78
C ARG A 212 1.67 31.14 -20.05
N ARG A 213 1.78 31.75 -21.23
CA ARG A 213 1.02 32.94 -21.64
C ARG A 213 0.24 32.67 -22.91
N MET A 214 -0.87 33.38 -23.08
CA MET A 214 -1.64 33.36 -24.32
C MET A 214 -0.76 33.87 -25.49
N PRO A 215 -1.00 33.39 -26.73
CA PRO A 215 -0.31 33.93 -27.90
C PRO A 215 -0.43 35.46 -27.96
N ASN A 216 0.69 36.14 -28.23
CA ASN A 216 0.78 37.60 -28.40
C ASN A 216 0.37 38.45 -27.19
N GLY A 217 0.35 37.89 -25.97
CA GLY A 217 -0.08 38.61 -24.79
C GLY A 217 0.68 38.26 -23.52
N LYS A 218 0.42 39.03 -22.46
CA LYS A 218 0.91 38.75 -21.10
C LYS A 218 -0.12 38.02 -20.24
N GLU A 219 -1.28 37.69 -20.78
CA GLU A 219 -2.31 36.97 -20.03
C GLU A 219 -1.87 35.51 -19.79
N PRO A 220 -1.88 34.99 -18.54
CA PRO A 220 -1.62 33.58 -18.27
C PRO A 220 -2.64 32.69 -18.97
N ASN A 221 -2.19 31.60 -19.60
CA ASN A 221 -3.08 30.65 -20.27
C ASN A 221 -3.54 29.50 -19.36
N GLY A 222 -3.14 29.51 -18.09
CA GLY A 222 -3.46 28.46 -17.10
C GLY A 222 -2.36 27.44 -16.86
N VAL A 223 -1.43 27.23 -17.81
CA VAL A 223 -0.37 26.22 -17.67
C VAL A 223 0.81 26.79 -16.88
N LEU A 224 1.22 26.09 -15.82
CA LEU A 224 2.32 26.43 -14.93
C LEU A 224 3.37 25.32 -14.96
N GLU A 225 4.65 25.69 -14.95
CA GLU A 225 5.79 24.77 -15.04
C GLU A 225 6.70 24.92 -13.81
N GLU A 226 7.14 23.80 -13.25
CA GLU A 226 8.16 23.71 -12.20
C GLU A 226 7.82 24.59 -10.98
N MET A 227 8.67 25.56 -10.61
CA MET A 227 8.44 26.44 -9.47
C MET A 227 7.24 27.38 -9.64
N ALA A 228 6.68 27.50 -10.85
CA ALA A 228 5.39 28.16 -11.04
C ALA A 228 4.20 27.25 -10.69
N ALA A 229 4.37 25.93 -10.69
CA ALA A 229 3.32 24.95 -10.42
C ALA A 229 3.40 24.39 -8.99
N ILE A 230 4.57 23.89 -8.59
CA ILE A 230 4.81 23.09 -7.38
C ILE A 230 4.26 23.74 -6.10
N PRO A 231 4.46 25.05 -5.84
CA PRO A 231 3.96 25.68 -4.61
C PRO A 231 2.44 25.63 -4.45
N TYR A 232 1.69 25.42 -5.53
CA TYR A 232 0.22 25.45 -5.51
C TYR A 232 -0.43 24.07 -5.49
N ILE A 233 0.32 22.99 -5.79
CA ILE A 233 -0.21 21.63 -5.86
C ILE A 233 -0.86 21.25 -4.52
N ALA A 234 -0.12 21.39 -3.42
CA ALA A 234 -0.60 21.07 -2.08
C ALA A 234 -1.87 21.86 -1.71
N LYS A 235 -2.02 23.09 -2.20
CA LYS A 235 -3.19 23.93 -1.92
C LYS A 235 -4.48 23.37 -2.53
N ALA A 236 -4.39 22.68 -3.67
CA ALA A 236 -5.54 22.09 -4.35
C ALA A 236 -5.88 20.69 -3.83
N ILE A 237 -4.85 19.89 -3.48
CA ILE A 237 -5.03 18.46 -3.20
C ILE A 237 -5.11 18.10 -1.72
N THR A 238 -4.71 19.01 -0.81
CA THR A 238 -4.69 18.73 0.63
C THR A 238 -6.08 18.89 1.24
N PRO A 239 -6.61 17.87 1.93
CA PRO A 239 -7.88 17.96 2.64
C PRO A 239 -7.90 19.03 3.73
N LYS A 240 -9.06 19.66 3.91
CA LYS A 240 -9.23 20.71 4.93
C LYS A 240 -9.41 20.20 6.36
N THR A 241 -9.79 18.93 6.52
CA THR A 241 -10.09 18.32 7.82
C THR A 241 -9.48 16.93 7.94
N PRO A 242 -9.20 16.43 9.16
CA PRO A 242 -8.78 15.04 9.38
C PRO A 242 -9.80 14.02 8.86
N GLU A 243 -11.09 14.34 8.92
CA GLU A 243 -12.17 13.49 8.38
C GLU A 243 -12.06 13.37 6.85
N ASN A 244 -11.84 14.49 6.15
CA ASN A 244 -11.62 14.47 4.71
C ASN A 244 -10.30 13.79 4.33
N LEU A 245 -9.28 13.86 5.19
CA LEU A 245 -8.03 13.13 5.00
C LEU A 245 -8.23 11.62 5.06
N ALA A 246 -9.05 11.12 5.99
CA ALA A 246 -9.39 9.70 6.04
C ALA A 246 -10.17 9.23 4.79
N LYS A 247 -10.93 10.12 4.13
CA LYS A 247 -11.62 9.82 2.87
C LYS A 247 -10.69 9.79 1.65
N GLN A 248 -9.45 10.28 1.77
CA GLN A 248 -8.42 10.14 0.75
C GLN A 248 -7.45 8.98 1.02
N ALA A 249 -7.53 8.31 2.17
CA ALA A 249 -6.58 7.27 2.60
C ALA A 249 -7.01 5.86 2.18
#